data_AF-B4FDR8-F1
#
_entry.id   AF-B4FDR8-F1
#
_cell.length_a   1.000
_cell.length_b   1.000
_cell.length_c   1.000
_cell.angle_alpha   90.00
_cell.angle_beta   90.00
_cell.angle_gamma   90.00
#
_symmetry.space_group_name_H-M   'P 1'
#
loop_
_entity.id
_entity.type
_entity.pdbx_description
1 polymer ?
#
loop_
_entity_poly.entity_id
_entity_poly.type
_entity_poly.pdbx_seq_one_letter_code
_entity_poly.pdbx_strand_id
1 'polypeptide(L)'
;MWECPDFYPVSKGGAPRAGLETSVPPGPRVKHVLKNSLDLRRYDYYTVGTYHPRAERYVPDDPAGDEHRLRYDYGNFYASKTFYDPAKRRRILWGWANESDSAADDVAKGWAGIQAIPRTVWLDPSGKQLLQWPIEEVEALREKSVTLKNRLIKAGHHVEVTGIQTAQADVEVSFEVSPAALAGAETLDPALAYDAEKLCGVKRADVRGGVGPFGLWVLASANRKERTAVFFRVFKPAAGSDKPVVLMCTDPTKSSLNPNLYRPTFAGFVDTDISNGKISLRSLIDRSVVESFGAGGKTCILSRVYPSLAIGKDARLYVFNNGRAHVKVSRLTAWEMKKPVMNGA
;
A
#
# COMPACT_ATOMS: atom_id res chain seq x y z
N MET A 1 -17.46 -8.31 17.13
CA MET A 1 -18.49 -7.65 16.30
C MET A 1 -18.00 -7.56 14.87
N TRP A 2 -18.88 -7.77 13.89
CA TRP A 2 -18.65 -7.34 12.49
C TRP A 2 -19.26 -5.97 12.31
N GLU A 3 -18.44 -5.00 11.93
CA GLU A 3 -18.85 -3.63 11.66
C GLU A 3 -18.81 -3.36 10.15
N CYS A 4 -19.55 -2.35 9.73
CA CYS A 4 -19.51 -1.82 8.35
C CYS A 4 -19.45 -2.90 7.26
N PRO A 5 -20.38 -3.88 7.24
CA PRO A 5 -20.40 -4.89 6.20
C PRO A 5 -20.57 -4.24 4.82
N ASP A 6 -20.00 -4.89 3.82
CA ASP A 6 -20.19 -4.56 2.41
C ASP A 6 -20.25 -5.84 1.59
N PHE A 7 -21.19 -5.91 0.66
CA PHE A 7 -21.44 -7.09 -0.17
C PHE A 7 -21.74 -6.67 -1.60
N TYR A 8 -20.89 -7.05 -2.55
CA TYR A 8 -21.00 -6.56 -3.92
C TYR A 8 -20.40 -7.51 -4.97
N PRO A 9 -20.86 -7.43 -6.23
CA PRO A 9 -20.34 -8.22 -7.33
C PRO A 9 -19.07 -7.61 -7.95
N VAL A 10 -18.20 -8.47 -8.46
CA VAL A 10 -17.01 -8.14 -9.25
C VAL A 10 -16.91 -9.03 -10.50
N SER A 11 -16.38 -8.48 -11.58
CA SER A 11 -16.27 -9.20 -12.86
C SER A 11 -15.06 -10.14 -12.86
N LYS A 12 -15.27 -11.42 -13.15
CA LYS A 12 -14.22 -12.41 -13.42
C LYS A 12 -13.78 -12.34 -14.88
N GLY A 13 -12.49 -12.10 -15.13
CA GLY A 13 -11.96 -11.93 -16.49
C GLY A 13 -12.50 -10.69 -17.22
N GLY A 14 -12.99 -9.70 -16.47
CA GLY A 14 -13.45 -8.43 -17.03
C GLY A 14 -12.29 -7.50 -17.42
N ALA A 15 -12.62 -6.40 -18.08
CA ALA A 15 -11.66 -5.34 -18.33
C ALA A 15 -11.09 -4.80 -16.99
N PRO A 16 -9.78 -4.45 -16.93
CA PRO A 16 -9.20 -3.84 -15.74
C PRO A 16 -10.02 -2.63 -15.28
N ARG A 17 -10.18 -2.46 -13.96
CA ARG A 17 -10.92 -1.35 -13.31
C ARG A 17 -12.44 -1.31 -13.58
N ALA A 18 -13.01 -2.27 -14.30
CA ALA A 18 -14.45 -2.34 -14.50
C ALA A 18 -15.18 -2.76 -13.21
N GLY A 19 -16.18 -1.98 -12.83
CA GLY A 19 -17.09 -2.27 -11.73
C GLY A 19 -18.41 -2.87 -12.23
N LEU A 20 -19.08 -3.60 -11.35
CA LEU A 20 -20.45 -4.07 -11.56
C LEU A 20 -21.39 -3.30 -10.64
N GLU A 21 -22.56 -2.96 -11.18
CA GLU A 21 -23.71 -2.50 -10.39
C GLU A 21 -24.05 -3.60 -9.36
N THR A 22 -24.47 -3.21 -8.16
CA THR A 22 -24.62 -4.12 -7.01
C THR A 22 -25.67 -5.21 -7.25
N SER A 23 -26.68 -4.94 -8.09
CA SER A 23 -27.77 -5.86 -8.43
C SER A 23 -27.46 -6.77 -9.61
N VAL A 24 -26.25 -6.72 -10.18
CA VAL A 24 -25.85 -7.63 -11.26
C VAL A 24 -26.00 -9.08 -10.78
N PRO A 25 -26.80 -9.91 -11.47
CA PRO A 25 -27.08 -11.25 -10.98
C PRO A 25 -25.83 -12.14 -10.98
N PRO A 26 -25.74 -13.12 -10.06
CA PRO A 26 -24.69 -14.13 -10.09
C PRO A 26 -24.64 -14.88 -11.41
N GLY A 27 -23.44 -15.26 -11.85
CA GLY A 27 -23.24 -16.01 -13.08
C GLY A 27 -21.78 -16.39 -13.31
N PRO A 28 -21.46 -17.08 -14.42
CA PRO A 28 -20.12 -17.64 -14.67
C PRO A 28 -18.97 -16.61 -14.67
N ARG A 29 -19.29 -15.33 -14.96
CA ARG A 29 -18.35 -14.20 -15.00
C ARG A 29 -18.48 -13.25 -13.82
N VAL A 30 -19.23 -13.61 -12.77
CA VAL A 30 -19.47 -12.75 -11.61
C VAL A 30 -19.03 -13.48 -10.34
N LYS A 31 -18.16 -12.83 -9.57
CA LYS A 31 -17.85 -13.20 -8.19
C LYS A 31 -18.45 -12.18 -7.25
N HIS A 32 -18.56 -12.53 -5.97
CA HIS A 32 -19.02 -11.62 -4.93
C HIS A 32 -17.91 -11.41 -3.90
N VAL A 33 -17.85 -10.20 -3.37
CA VAL A 33 -16.97 -9.83 -2.28
C VAL A 33 -17.83 -9.65 -1.04
N LEU A 34 -17.48 -10.37 0.04
CA LEU A 34 -18.02 -10.11 1.36
C LEU A 34 -16.92 -9.48 2.21
N LYS A 35 -17.14 -8.23 2.63
CA LYS A 35 -16.23 -7.47 3.46
C LYS A 35 -16.85 -7.15 4.82
N ASN A 36 -16.03 -7.22 5.87
CA ASN A 36 -16.39 -6.77 7.21
C ASN A 36 -15.22 -6.03 7.87
N SER A 37 -15.54 -5.07 8.72
CA SER A 37 -14.59 -4.44 9.64
C SER A 37 -14.61 -5.22 10.96
N LEU A 38 -13.46 -5.73 11.40
CA LEU A 38 -13.39 -6.51 12.64
C LEU A 38 -12.99 -5.62 13.82
N ASP A 39 -13.94 -5.31 14.71
CA ASP A 39 -13.81 -4.36 15.82
C ASP A 39 -12.54 -4.58 16.66
N LEU A 40 -12.33 -5.81 17.15
CA LEU A 40 -11.17 -6.15 18.00
C LEU A 40 -9.82 -6.04 17.29
N ARG A 41 -9.79 -6.23 15.96
CA ARG A 41 -8.56 -6.21 15.17
C ARG A 41 -8.29 -4.84 14.57
N ARG A 42 -9.31 -3.98 14.48
CA ARG A 42 -9.25 -2.67 13.83
C ARG A 42 -8.75 -2.73 12.38
N TYR A 43 -9.06 -3.81 11.67
CA TYR A 43 -8.76 -4.00 10.25
C TYR A 43 -10.00 -4.41 9.46
N ASP A 44 -9.98 -4.08 8.17
CA ASP A 44 -11.00 -4.43 7.19
C ASP A 44 -10.57 -5.65 6.38
N TYR A 45 -11.35 -6.72 6.48
CA TYR A 45 -11.09 -7.99 5.79
C TYR A 45 -12.16 -8.28 4.75
N TYR A 46 -11.77 -8.91 3.67
CA TYR A 46 -12.72 -9.41 2.67
C TYR A 46 -12.40 -10.83 2.24
N THR A 47 -13.42 -11.51 1.74
CA THR A 47 -13.28 -12.76 0.99
C THR A 47 -13.91 -12.59 -0.39
N VAL A 48 -13.42 -13.37 -1.36
CA VAL A 48 -14.04 -13.51 -2.69
C VAL A 48 -14.74 -14.86 -2.76
N GLY A 49 -15.92 -14.90 -3.35
CA GLY A 49 -16.73 -16.11 -3.39
C GLY A 49 -17.88 -16.06 -4.37
N THR A 50 -18.80 -16.99 -4.18
CA THR A 50 -19.99 -17.18 -5.02
C THR A 50 -21.24 -16.98 -4.18
N TYR A 51 -22.22 -16.25 -4.72
CA TYR A 51 -23.51 -16.01 -4.09
C TYR A 51 -24.60 -16.84 -4.77
N HIS A 52 -25.40 -17.54 -3.96
CA HIS A 52 -26.50 -18.38 -4.40
C HIS A 52 -27.83 -17.75 -3.96
N PRO A 53 -28.52 -16.99 -4.84
CA PRO A 53 -29.64 -16.14 -4.46
C PRO A 53 -30.85 -16.96 -4.01
N ARG A 54 -31.11 -18.12 -4.65
CA ARG A 54 -32.20 -19.01 -4.24
C ARG A 54 -32.08 -19.53 -2.80
N ALA A 55 -30.86 -19.65 -2.29
CA ALA A 55 -30.56 -20.14 -0.95
C ALA A 55 -30.12 -19.02 -0.01
N GLU A 56 -30.07 -17.77 -0.48
CA GLU A 56 -29.53 -16.61 0.24
C GLU A 56 -28.17 -16.89 0.89
N ARG A 57 -27.29 -17.59 0.16
CA ARG A 57 -26.04 -18.12 0.71
C ARG A 57 -24.81 -17.64 -0.06
N TYR A 58 -23.87 -17.03 0.67
CA TYR A 58 -22.51 -16.77 0.20
C TYR A 58 -21.58 -17.93 0.54
N VAL A 59 -20.73 -18.34 -0.40
CA VAL A 59 -19.71 -19.37 -0.22
C VAL A 59 -18.37 -18.78 -0.65
N PRO A 60 -17.40 -18.57 0.26
CA PRO A 60 -16.07 -18.10 -0.10
C PRO A 60 -15.35 -19.14 -0.97
N ASP A 61 -14.57 -18.67 -1.95
CA ASP A 61 -13.79 -19.54 -2.84
C ASP A 61 -12.67 -20.27 -2.08
N ASP A 62 -12.08 -19.59 -1.09
CA ASP A 62 -11.18 -20.19 -0.10
C ASP A 62 -11.92 -20.34 1.23
N PRO A 63 -12.37 -21.55 1.61
CA PRO A 63 -13.04 -21.78 2.88
C PRO A 63 -12.09 -21.65 4.08
N ALA A 64 -10.77 -21.74 3.86
CA ALA A 64 -9.76 -21.40 4.84
C ALA A 64 -9.44 -19.89 4.84
N GLY A 65 -10.21 -19.05 4.14
CA GLY A 65 -9.92 -17.63 3.89
C GLY A 65 -9.66 -16.77 5.13
N ASP A 66 -10.06 -17.22 6.32
CA ASP A 66 -9.69 -16.64 7.61
C ASP A 66 -8.22 -16.83 8.01
N GLU A 67 -7.48 -17.70 7.35
CA GLU A 67 -6.04 -17.95 7.53
C GLU A 67 -5.19 -16.99 6.68
N HIS A 68 -5.58 -16.73 5.43
CA HIS A 68 -4.87 -15.82 4.52
C HIS A 68 -5.23 -14.33 4.74
N ARG A 69 -6.43 -14.06 5.28
CA ARG A 69 -6.91 -12.73 5.74
C ARG A 69 -6.60 -11.57 4.81
N LEU A 70 -7.18 -11.60 3.60
CA LEU A 70 -7.07 -10.50 2.66
C LEU A 70 -7.66 -9.22 3.27
N ARG A 71 -6.90 -8.12 3.15
CA ARG A 71 -7.32 -6.78 3.56
C ARG A 71 -7.34 -5.87 2.36
N TYR A 72 -8.19 -4.85 2.37
CA TYR A 72 -8.03 -3.77 1.39
C TYR A 72 -6.69 -3.04 1.61
N ASP A 73 -6.35 -2.80 2.87
CA ASP A 73 -5.17 -2.05 3.23
C ASP A 73 -4.56 -2.68 4.49
N TYR A 74 -3.24 -2.77 4.52
CA TYR A 74 -2.50 -3.40 5.60
C TYR A 74 -2.01 -2.41 6.67
N GLY A 75 -2.44 -1.14 6.58
CA GLY A 75 -2.15 -0.11 7.57
C GLY A 75 -3.40 0.48 8.23
N ASN A 76 -3.38 1.80 8.47
CA ASN A 76 -4.45 2.56 9.13
C ASN A 76 -5.65 2.76 8.20
N PHE A 77 -6.53 1.77 8.11
CA PHE A 77 -7.68 1.82 7.20
C PHE A 77 -8.84 1.01 7.76
N TYR A 78 -9.97 1.68 7.97
CA TYR A 78 -11.10 1.09 8.66
C TYR A 78 -12.44 1.58 8.13
N ALA A 79 -13.51 0.89 8.52
CA ALA A 79 -14.90 1.23 8.20
C ALA A 79 -15.14 1.49 6.70
N SER A 80 -14.41 0.77 5.84
CA SER A 80 -14.45 1.01 4.40
C SER A 80 -15.77 0.58 3.78
N LYS A 81 -16.15 1.29 2.72
CA LYS A 81 -17.41 1.08 2.02
C LYS A 81 -17.26 1.40 0.55
N THR A 82 -17.88 0.58 -0.29
CA THR A 82 -17.90 0.79 -1.72
C THR A 82 -19.24 1.33 -2.22
N PHE A 83 -19.20 1.97 -3.38
CA PHE A 83 -20.38 2.21 -4.21
C PHE A 83 -20.03 2.01 -5.69
N TYR A 84 -21.05 1.76 -6.52
CA TYR A 84 -20.89 1.72 -7.96
C TYR A 84 -21.05 3.12 -8.56
N ASP A 85 -20.06 3.56 -9.32
CA ASP A 85 -20.10 4.78 -10.13
C ASP A 85 -20.61 4.42 -11.54
N PRO A 86 -21.87 4.71 -11.87
CA PRO A 86 -22.44 4.37 -13.18
C PRO A 86 -21.87 5.24 -14.31
N ALA A 87 -21.38 6.45 -14.02
CA ALA A 87 -20.86 7.36 -15.04
C ALA A 87 -19.55 6.82 -15.64
N LYS A 88 -18.67 6.24 -14.81
CA LYS A 88 -17.41 5.63 -15.25
C LYS A 88 -17.40 4.11 -15.20
N ARG A 89 -18.53 3.49 -14.85
CA ARG A 89 -18.72 2.03 -14.77
C ARG A 89 -17.65 1.34 -13.92
N ARG A 90 -17.35 1.91 -12.76
CA ARG A 90 -16.30 1.44 -11.83
C ARG A 90 -16.85 1.34 -10.42
N ARG A 91 -16.20 0.56 -9.56
CA ARG A 91 -16.52 0.50 -8.13
C ARG A 91 -15.51 1.34 -7.36
N ILE A 92 -16.00 2.28 -6.56
CA ILE A 92 -15.18 3.19 -5.77
C ILE A 92 -15.22 2.74 -4.31
N LEU A 93 -14.05 2.63 -3.69
CA LEU A 93 -13.83 2.31 -2.29
C LEU A 93 -13.44 3.59 -1.54
N TRP A 94 -14.17 3.87 -0.47
CA TRP A 94 -13.82 4.83 0.57
C TRP A 94 -13.34 4.10 1.82
N GLY A 95 -12.46 4.73 2.60
CA GLY A 95 -12.00 4.18 3.87
C GLY A 95 -11.50 5.27 4.81
N TRP A 96 -11.86 5.12 6.08
CA TRP A 96 -11.47 6.04 7.13
C TRP A 96 -10.08 5.67 7.66
N ALA A 97 -9.21 6.66 7.79
CA ALA A 97 -7.96 6.56 8.52
C ALA A 97 -8.07 7.42 9.78
N ASN A 98 -8.14 6.77 10.94
CA ASN A 98 -8.04 7.45 12.22
C ASN A 98 -6.62 7.99 12.45
N GLU A 99 -6.44 8.73 13.52
CA GLU A 99 -5.17 9.35 13.84
C GLU A 99 -4.16 8.33 14.42
N SER A 100 -2.88 8.68 14.38
CA SER A 100 -1.80 7.93 15.07
C SER A 100 -0.95 8.82 15.98
N ASP A 101 -1.44 10.02 16.27
CA ASP A 101 -1.02 10.84 17.41
C ASP A 101 -1.93 10.58 18.62
N SER A 102 -1.88 11.44 19.63
CA SER A 102 -2.65 11.26 20.87
C SER A 102 -3.99 12.00 20.84
N ALA A 103 -4.94 11.56 21.67
CA ALA A 103 -6.21 12.29 21.85
C ALA A 103 -6.01 13.73 22.35
N ALA A 104 -4.91 14.01 23.06
CA ALA A 104 -4.56 15.38 23.44
C ALA A 104 -4.11 16.21 22.22
N ASP A 105 -3.38 15.59 21.29
CA ASP A 105 -2.99 16.22 20.03
C ASP A 105 -4.21 16.46 19.13
N ASP A 106 -5.17 15.53 19.09
CA ASP A 106 -6.47 15.70 18.42
C ASP A 106 -7.20 16.96 18.90
N VAL A 107 -7.34 17.12 20.21
CA VAL A 107 -7.98 18.28 20.83
C VAL A 107 -7.18 19.55 20.54
N ALA A 108 -5.85 19.50 20.66
CA ALA A 108 -4.98 20.65 20.43
C ALA A 108 -5.00 21.13 18.97
N LYS A 109 -5.04 20.21 17.99
CA LYS A 109 -5.12 20.54 16.56
C LYS A 109 -6.54 20.86 16.10
N GLY A 110 -7.56 20.50 16.89
CA GLY A 110 -8.96 20.85 16.68
C GLY A 110 -9.71 19.97 15.67
N TRP A 111 -9.14 18.84 15.27
CA TRP A 111 -9.75 17.88 14.34
C TRP A 111 -9.13 16.49 14.52
N ALA A 112 -9.81 15.44 14.04
CA ALA A 112 -9.28 14.07 14.02
C ALA A 112 -9.96 13.24 12.93
N GLY A 113 -9.16 12.43 12.23
CA GLY A 113 -9.62 11.50 11.20
C GLY A 113 -9.62 12.11 9.79
N ILE A 114 -9.21 11.31 8.82
CA ILE A 114 -9.27 11.64 7.39
C ILE A 114 -9.91 10.48 6.62
N GLN A 115 -10.34 10.76 5.38
CA GLN A 115 -10.61 9.72 4.40
C GLN A 115 -9.36 9.47 3.56
N ALA A 116 -9.08 8.22 3.25
CA ALA A 116 -8.14 7.87 2.19
C ALA A 116 -8.60 8.45 0.85
N ILE A 117 -7.67 8.68 -0.08
CA ILE A 117 -8.03 9.00 -1.46
C ILE A 117 -8.90 7.85 -2.01
N PRO A 118 -10.08 8.14 -2.60
CA PRO A 118 -10.94 7.09 -3.12
C PRO A 118 -10.21 6.20 -4.12
N ARG A 119 -10.46 4.90 -4.05
CA ARG A 119 -9.77 3.90 -4.87
C ARG A 119 -10.76 3.22 -5.79
N THR A 120 -10.40 3.02 -7.05
CA THR A 120 -11.11 2.05 -7.89
C THR A 120 -10.72 0.64 -7.44
N VAL A 121 -11.69 -0.25 -7.26
CA VAL A 121 -11.47 -1.65 -6.85
C VAL A 121 -12.03 -2.63 -7.88
N TRP A 122 -11.26 -3.67 -8.22
CA TRP A 122 -11.67 -4.72 -9.15
C TRP A 122 -10.96 -6.04 -8.83
N LEU A 123 -11.42 -7.14 -9.42
CA LEU A 123 -10.83 -8.46 -9.19
C LEU A 123 -9.52 -8.64 -9.97
N ASP A 124 -8.47 -9.12 -9.31
CA ASP A 124 -7.22 -9.52 -9.97
C ASP A 124 -7.49 -10.63 -11.00
N PRO A 125 -6.78 -10.68 -12.14
CA PRO A 125 -6.97 -11.72 -13.15
C PRO A 125 -6.86 -13.16 -12.62
N SER A 126 -6.08 -13.40 -11.55
CA SER A 126 -6.01 -14.70 -10.87
C SER A 126 -7.31 -15.11 -10.18
N GLY A 127 -8.19 -14.15 -9.89
CA GLY A 127 -9.42 -14.33 -9.11
C GLY A 127 -9.20 -14.46 -7.60
N LYS A 128 -7.96 -14.38 -7.10
CA LYS A 128 -7.62 -14.67 -5.70
C LYS A 128 -7.72 -13.47 -4.76
N GLN A 129 -7.58 -12.26 -5.29
CA GLN A 129 -7.61 -11.03 -4.51
C GLN A 129 -8.18 -9.86 -5.32
N LEU A 130 -8.45 -8.76 -4.64
CA LEU A 130 -8.80 -7.49 -5.25
C LEU A 130 -7.54 -6.66 -5.53
N LEU A 131 -7.62 -5.85 -6.59
CA LEU A 131 -6.69 -4.79 -6.91
C LEU A 131 -7.33 -3.45 -6.59
N GLN A 132 -6.51 -2.50 -6.15
CA GLN A 132 -6.94 -1.14 -5.85
C GLN A 132 -6.00 -0.11 -6.46
N TRP A 133 -6.55 0.96 -6.99
CA TRP A 133 -5.75 2.09 -7.47
C TRP A 133 -6.44 3.41 -7.16
N PRO A 134 -5.72 4.47 -6.76
CA PRO A 134 -6.31 5.79 -6.63
C PRO A 134 -7.13 6.15 -7.87
N ILE A 135 -8.29 6.76 -7.68
CA ILE A 135 -9.11 7.24 -8.79
C ILE A 135 -8.28 8.17 -9.71
N GLU A 136 -8.46 8.06 -11.02
CA GLU A 136 -7.67 8.81 -12.01
C GLU A 136 -7.82 10.33 -11.85
N GLU A 137 -8.93 10.81 -11.27
CA GLU A 137 -9.17 12.21 -10.98
C GLU A 137 -8.11 12.83 -10.06
N VAL A 138 -7.49 12.04 -9.18
CA VAL A 138 -6.41 12.54 -8.32
C VAL A 138 -5.22 13.04 -9.16
N GLU A 139 -5.03 12.48 -10.36
CA GLU A 139 -3.93 12.85 -11.25
C GLU A 139 -4.09 14.26 -11.82
N ALA A 140 -5.31 14.83 -11.81
CA ALA A 140 -5.54 16.24 -12.18
C ALA A 140 -4.96 17.24 -11.17
N LEU A 141 -4.52 16.76 -10.00
CA LEU A 141 -3.79 17.54 -9.01
C LEU A 141 -2.28 17.58 -9.27
N ARG A 142 -1.74 16.74 -10.18
CA ARG A 142 -0.31 16.72 -10.50
C ARG A 142 0.11 18.03 -11.16
N GLU A 143 1.17 18.64 -10.65
CA GLU A 143 1.79 19.85 -11.20
C GLU A 143 3.22 19.57 -11.67
N LYS A 144 4.18 20.36 -11.18
CA LYS A 144 5.59 20.24 -11.50
C LYS A 144 6.08 18.82 -11.19
N SER A 145 6.86 18.27 -12.11
CA SER A 145 7.41 16.92 -11.96
C SER A 145 8.92 16.86 -12.12
N VAL A 146 9.52 15.88 -11.49
CA VAL A 146 10.92 15.48 -11.69
C VAL A 146 10.99 14.00 -12.00
N THR A 147 11.95 13.62 -12.85
CA THR A 147 12.14 12.22 -13.26
C THR A 147 13.59 11.80 -13.07
N LEU A 148 13.79 10.65 -12.43
CA LEU A 148 15.06 9.94 -12.38
C LEU A 148 14.96 8.68 -13.24
N LYS A 149 15.95 8.42 -14.11
CA LYS A 149 15.99 7.22 -14.95
C LYS A 149 17.32 6.50 -14.79
N ASN A 150 17.28 5.17 -14.89
CA ASN A 150 18.46 4.31 -14.92
C ASN A 150 19.48 4.62 -13.81
N ARG A 151 19.02 4.79 -12.57
CA ARG A 151 19.90 5.06 -11.43
C ARG A 151 20.18 3.80 -10.63
N LEU A 152 21.44 3.40 -10.55
CA LEU A 152 21.88 2.32 -9.68
C LEU A 152 22.00 2.82 -8.24
N ILE A 153 21.26 2.21 -7.33
CA ILE A 153 21.35 2.46 -5.89
C ILE A 153 22.19 1.34 -5.28
N LYS A 154 23.45 1.67 -4.99
CA LYS A 154 24.42 0.74 -4.39
C LYS A 154 23.96 0.30 -2.99
N ALA A 155 24.52 -0.81 -2.53
CA ALA A 155 24.23 -1.36 -1.20
C ALA A 155 24.58 -0.34 -0.10
N GLY A 156 23.63 -0.01 0.77
CA GLY A 156 23.79 0.98 1.83
C GLY A 156 23.74 2.43 1.38
N HIS A 157 23.39 2.72 0.11
CA HIS A 157 23.33 4.08 -0.42
C HIS A 157 21.89 4.57 -0.56
N HIS A 158 21.74 5.89 -0.68
CA HIS A 158 20.51 6.59 -0.99
C HIS A 158 20.77 7.75 -1.96
N VAL A 159 19.72 8.21 -2.63
CA VAL A 159 19.73 9.35 -3.55
C VAL A 159 18.54 10.24 -3.22
N GLU A 160 18.78 11.54 -3.05
CA GLU A 160 17.71 12.52 -2.87
C GLU A 160 17.01 12.80 -4.20
N VAL A 161 15.69 12.88 -4.17
CA VAL A 161 14.87 13.38 -5.28
C VAL A 161 14.67 14.87 -5.05
N THR A 162 15.44 15.69 -5.77
CA THR A 162 15.42 17.15 -5.62
C THR A 162 14.60 17.83 -6.72
N GLY A 163 14.32 19.12 -6.54
CA GLY A 163 13.64 19.95 -7.55
C GLY A 163 12.13 20.05 -7.41
N ILE A 164 11.54 19.41 -6.40
CA ILE A 164 10.12 19.52 -6.05
C ILE A 164 9.90 19.63 -4.53
N GLN A 165 8.75 20.15 -4.13
CA GLN A 165 8.19 19.98 -2.79
C GLN A 165 7.68 18.55 -2.59
N THR A 166 7.97 17.93 -1.46
CA THR A 166 7.69 16.50 -1.25
C THR A 166 6.74 16.20 -0.09
N ALA A 167 6.33 17.22 0.68
CA ALA A 167 5.32 17.05 1.73
C ALA A 167 3.91 16.82 1.17
N GLN A 168 3.65 17.21 -0.07
CA GLN A 168 2.39 16.95 -0.78
C GLN A 168 2.73 16.54 -2.23
N ALA A 169 2.88 15.24 -2.47
CA ALA A 169 3.43 14.71 -3.71
C ALA A 169 2.84 13.34 -4.07
N ASP A 170 2.87 13.02 -5.36
CA ASP A 170 2.61 11.68 -5.89
C ASP A 170 3.91 11.14 -6.47
N VAL A 171 4.34 9.95 -6.03
CA VAL A 171 5.63 9.36 -6.43
C VAL A 171 5.39 7.98 -7.00
N GLU A 172 5.77 7.77 -8.25
CA GLU A 172 5.77 6.45 -8.90
C GLU A 172 7.21 6.03 -9.18
N VAL A 173 7.60 4.85 -8.71
CA VAL A 173 8.93 4.28 -8.91
C VAL A 173 8.87 2.83 -9.36
N SER A 174 9.73 2.47 -10.30
CA SER A 174 9.98 1.11 -10.76
C SER A 174 11.42 0.71 -10.44
N PHE A 175 11.56 -0.40 -9.73
CA PHE A 175 12.82 -1.01 -9.36
C PHE A 175 13.11 -2.21 -10.26
N GLU A 176 14.40 -2.42 -10.53
CA GLU A 176 14.98 -3.56 -11.23
C GLU A 176 16.02 -4.21 -10.32
N VAL A 177 15.79 -5.48 -9.99
CA VAL A 177 16.72 -6.36 -9.27
C VAL A 177 17.23 -7.39 -10.27
N SER A 178 18.55 -7.48 -10.45
CA SER A 178 19.11 -8.45 -11.41
C SER A 178 18.82 -9.90 -11.00
N PRO A 179 18.73 -10.86 -11.93
CA PRO A 179 18.59 -12.27 -11.60
C PRO A 179 19.68 -12.79 -10.64
N ALA A 180 20.94 -12.34 -10.85
CA ALA A 180 22.05 -12.66 -9.96
C ALA A 180 21.83 -12.13 -8.53
N ALA A 181 21.24 -10.94 -8.39
CA ALA A 181 20.86 -10.38 -7.09
C ALA A 181 19.72 -11.17 -6.44
N LEU A 182 18.71 -11.59 -7.21
CA LEU A 182 17.59 -12.41 -6.71
C LEU A 182 18.07 -13.75 -6.16
N ALA A 183 19.09 -14.37 -6.76
CA ALA A 183 19.72 -15.59 -6.23
C ALA A 183 20.33 -15.38 -4.82
N GLY A 184 20.71 -14.14 -4.50
CA GLY A 184 21.21 -13.72 -3.18
C GLY A 184 20.12 -13.32 -2.17
N ALA A 185 18.83 -13.52 -2.49
CA ALA A 185 17.74 -13.32 -1.53
C ALA A 185 17.91 -14.25 -0.31
N GLU A 186 17.45 -13.80 0.86
CA GLU A 186 17.52 -14.60 2.09
C GLU A 186 16.37 -15.61 2.16
N THR A 187 16.55 -16.71 2.88
CA THR A 187 15.45 -17.66 3.14
C THR A 187 14.43 -17.01 4.07
N LEU A 188 13.15 -17.14 3.75
CA LEU A 188 12.08 -16.72 4.66
C LEU A 188 11.95 -17.73 5.80
N ASP A 189 11.94 -17.24 7.04
CA ASP A 189 11.63 -18.05 8.21
C ASP A 189 10.18 -18.56 8.11
N PRO A 190 9.93 -19.88 8.07
CA PRO A 190 8.58 -20.45 8.00
C PRO A 190 7.66 -19.97 9.13
N ALA A 191 8.20 -19.64 10.31
CA ALA A 191 7.42 -19.12 11.43
C ALA A 191 6.86 -17.70 11.18
N LEU A 192 7.37 -16.99 10.17
CA LEU A 192 6.95 -15.64 9.77
C LEU A 192 6.25 -15.61 8.41
N ALA A 193 6.05 -16.77 7.76
CA ALA A 193 5.53 -16.85 6.40
C ALA A 193 4.09 -16.36 6.22
N TYR A 194 3.32 -16.31 7.32
CA TYR A 194 1.92 -15.88 7.33
C TYR A 194 1.69 -14.60 8.15
N ASP A 195 2.75 -13.94 8.62
CA ASP A 195 2.68 -12.75 9.45
C ASP A 195 3.62 -11.66 8.92
N ALA A 196 3.17 -11.01 7.85
CA ALA A 196 3.93 -9.94 7.19
C ALA A 196 4.26 -8.79 8.14
N GLU A 197 3.33 -8.42 9.03
CA GLU A 197 3.48 -7.31 9.97
C GLU A 197 4.59 -7.61 10.98
N LYS A 198 4.58 -8.80 11.60
CA LYS A 198 5.64 -9.25 12.50
C LYS A 198 6.98 -9.39 11.77
N LEU A 199 6.97 -9.94 10.56
CA LEU A 199 8.17 -10.05 9.73
C LEU A 199 8.78 -8.66 9.49
N CYS A 200 7.97 -7.68 9.12
CA CYS A 200 8.41 -6.30 8.93
C CYS A 200 8.96 -5.67 10.23
N GLY A 201 8.29 -5.94 11.36
CA GLY A 201 8.71 -5.49 12.68
C GLY A 201 10.07 -6.05 13.13
N VAL A 202 10.46 -7.24 12.65
CA VAL A 202 11.78 -7.84 12.88
C VAL A 202 12.80 -7.43 11.80
N LYS A 203 12.36 -7.29 10.54
CA LYS A 203 13.20 -7.03 9.36
C LYS A 203 13.03 -5.60 8.83
N ARG A 204 13.01 -4.63 9.77
CA ARG A 204 12.80 -3.18 9.56
C ARG A 204 13.74 -2.54 8.53
N ALA A 205 13.52 -1.26 8.22
CA ALA A 205 14.27 -0.54 7.19
C ALA A 205 15.78 -0.42 7.48
N ASP A 206 16.20 -0.48 8.74
CA ASP A 206 17.61 -0.45 9.15
C ASP A 206 18.26 -1.84 9.24
N VAL A 207 17.48 -2.92 9.24
CA VAL A 207 17.99 -4.29 9.26
C VAL A 207 18.41 -4.70 7.85
N ARG A 208 19.72 -4.84 7.60
CA ARG A 208 20.25 -5.22 6.28
C ARG A 208 19.83 -6.64 5.88
N GLY A 209 19.31 -6.80 4.65
CA GLY A 209 18.96 -8.09 4.03
C GLY A 209 19.81 -8.45 2.82
N GLY A 210 19.49 -9.60 2.20
CA GLY A 210 20.07 -10.00 0.91
C GLY A 210 19.62 -9.05 -0.20
N VAL A 211 18.32 -9.10 -0.52
CA VAL A 211 17.65 -8.19 -1.46
C VAL A 211 16.68 -7.31 -0.69
N GLY A 212 17.07 -6.06 -0.50
CA GLY A 212 16.36 -5.10 0.33
C GLY A 212 16.78 -5.10 1.80
N PRO A 213 16.30 -4.14 2.58
CA PRO A 213 15.19 -3.24 2.24
C PRO A 213 15.61 -2.17 1.21
N PHE A 214 14.80 -1.99 0.16
CA PHE A 214 14.97 -0.93 -0.85
C PHE A 214 13.62 -0.28 -1.16
N GLY A 215 13.62 1.03 -1.37
CA GLY A 215 12.36 1.77 -1.54
C GLY A 215 12.53 3.26 -1.39
N LEU A 216 11.55 3.90 -0.76
CA LEU A 216 11.48 5.34 -0.54
C LEU A 216 11.63 5.68 0.96
N TRP A 217 12.34 6.76 1.25
CA TRP A 217 12.14 7.52 2.49
C TRP A 217 11.32 8.75 2.15
N VAL A 218 10.09 8.78 2.65
CA VAL A 218 9.14 9.89 2.48
C VAL A 218 9.03 10.68 3.77
N LEU A 219 8.60 11.94 3.67
CA LEU A 219 8.50 12.86 4.81
C LEU A 219 9.78 12.80 5.67
N ALA A 220 10.93 12.84 4.99
CA ALA A 220 12.23 12.72 5.62
C ALA A 220 12.81 14.11 5.89
N SER A 221 13.50 14.25 7.02
CA SER A 221 14.28 15.44 7.34
C SER A 221 15.60 15.45 6.55
N ALA A 222 16.20 16.62 6.31
CA ALA A 222 17.46 16.73 5.56
C ALA A 222 18.62 15.92 6.18
N ASN A 223 18.68 15.84 7.51
CA ASN A 223 19.64 15.01 8.24
C ASN A 223 19.19 13.54 8.39
N ARG A 224 17.99 13.21 7.90
CA ARG A 224 17.33 11.89 7.94
C ARG A 224 17.05 11.36 9.34
N LYS A 225 17.09 12.20 10.39
CA LYS A 225 16.73 11.78 11.75
C LYS A 225 15.27 11.36 11.81
N GLU A 226 14.41 12.13 11.16
CA GLU A 226 13.04 11.73 10.83
C GLU A 226 12.94 11.22 9.40
N ARG A 227 12.22 10.12 9.21
CA ARG A 227 11.85 9.52 7.92
C ARG A 227 10.82 8.41 8.10
N THR A 228 9.90 8.28 7.14
CA THR A 228 9.03 7.12 7.00
C THR A 228 9.54 6.27 5.84
N ALA A 229 9.83 5.00 6.08
CA ALA A 229 10.39 4.12 5.06
C ALA A 229 9.30 3.25 4.43
N VAL A 230 9.09 3.36 3.12
CA VAL A 230 8.21 2.48 2.34
C VAL A 230 9.10 1.64 1.43
N PHE A 231 9.12 0.32 1.61
CA PHE A 231 10.13 -0.51 0.96
C PHE A 231 9.67 -1.92 0.64
N PHE A 232 10.45 -2.57 -0.23
CA PHE A 232 10.37 -3.99 -0.50
C PHE A 232 11.55 -4.75 0.09
N ARG A 233 11.28 -6.01 0.46
CA ARG A 233 12.29 -7.03 0.72
C ARG A 233 11.91 -8.29 -0.04
N VAL A 234 12.91 -8.97 -0.61
CA VAL A 234 12.70 -10.20 -1.38
C VAL A 234 13.37 -11.36 -0.67
N PHE A 235 12.64 -12.46 -0.57
CA PHE A 235 13.10 -13.74 -0.04
C PHE A 235 13.12 -14.79 -1.14
N LYS A 236 13.87 -15.86 -0.89
CA LYS A 236 13.85 -17.06 -1.74
C LYS A 236 12.43 -17.62 -1.87
N PRO A 237 12.14 -18.37 -2.95
CA PRO A 237 10.87 -19.07 -3.07
C PRO A 237 10.59 -19.95 -1.86
N ALA A 238 9.32 -20.00 -1.45
CA ALA A 238 8.86 -20.95 -0.45
C ALA A 238 8.94 -22.39 -0.99
N ALA A 239 9.00 -23.38 -0.09
CA ALA A 239 9.03 -24.78 -0.49
C ALA A 239 7.82 -25.11 -1.41
N GLY A 240 8.08 -25.69 -2.58
CA GLY A 240 7.04 -26.02 -3.57
C GLY A 240 6.61 -24.86 -4.49
N SER A 241 7.32 -23.72 -4.46
CA SER A 241 7.12 -22.60 -5.37
C SER A 241 8.44 -22.24 -6.06
N ASP A 242 8.38 -21.79 -7.32
CA ASP A 242 9.51 -21.21 -8.03
C ASP A 242 9.54 -19.67 -7.93
N LYS A 243 8.50 -19.08 -7.35
CA LYS A 243 8.33 -17.63 -7.26
C LYS A 243 8.96 -17.06 -5.99
N PRO A 244 9.81 -16.02 -6.08
CA PRO A 244 10.30 -15.31 -4.90
C PRO A 244 9.17 -14.76 -4.04
N VAL A 245 9.36 -14.74 -2.72
CA VAL A 245 8.41 -14.12 -1.80
C VAL A 245 8.77 -12.65 -1.64
N VAL A 246 7.80 -11.76 -1.87
CA VAL A 246 7.98 -10.31 -1.80
C VAL A 246 7.20 -9.76 -0.61
N LEU A 247 7.90 -9.04 0.27
CA LEU A 247 7.31 -8.29 1.38
C LEU A 247 7.32 -6.81 1.04
N MET A 248 6.16 -6.15 1.18
CA MET A 248 6.07 -4.69 1.19
C MET A 248 5.87 -4.21 2.63
N CYS A 249 6.65 -3.20 3.01
CA CYS A 249 6.68 -2.64 4.36
C CYS A 249 6.47 -1.13 4.33
N THR A 250 5.77 -0.62 5.34
CA THR A 250 5.86 0.76 5.79
C THR A 250 6.37 0.77 7.22
N ASP A 251 7.53 1.40 7.43
CA ASP A 251 8.23 1.50 8.71
C ASP A 251 8.26 2.98 9.14
N PRO A 252 7.32 3.39 10.02
CA PRO A 252 7.27 4.74 10.58
C PRO A 252 8.02 4.84 11.92
N THR A 253 8.84 3.86 12.31
CA THR A 253 9.51 3.86 13.64
C THR A 253 10.44 5.06 13.85
N LYS A 254 10.93 5.66 12.77
CA LYS A 254 11.71 6.91 12.77
C LYS A 254 10.96 8.08 12.11
N SER A 255 9.64 8.02 12.00
CA SER A 255 8.84 9.06 11.32
C SER A 255 8.77 10.39 12.07
N SER A 256 9.05 10.39 13.38
CA SER A 256 8.96 11.59 14.22
C SER A 256 9.92 11.51 15.41
N LEU A 257 10.36 12.66 15.89
CA LEU A 257 11.06 12.82 17.16
C LEU A 257 10.12 12.79 18.37
N ASN A 258 8.81 12.99 18.19
CA ASN A 258 7.85 12.86 19.27
C ASN A 258 7.74 11.37 19.69
N PRO A 259 8.10 11.01 20.93
CA PRO A 259 8.06 9.63 21.40
C PRO A 259 6.64 9.11 21.62
N ASN A 260 5.65 10.00 21.80
CA ASN A 260 4.28 9.67 22.24
C ASN A 260 3.34 9.25 21.09
N LEU A 261 3.86 9.10 19.88
CA LEU A 261 3.08 8.73 18.70
C LEU A 261 3.00 7.21 18.52
N TYR A 262 1.84 6.74 18.07
CA TYR A 262 1.64 5.36 17.63
C TYR A 262 2.35 5.14 16.28
N ARG A 263 3.41 4.32 16.28
CA ARG A 263 4.28 4.12 15.10
C ARG A 263 4.60 2.63 14.85
N PRO A 264 3.58 1.76 14.71
CA PRO A 264 3.81 0.35 14.37
C PRO A 264 4.34 0.24 12.94
N THR A 265 5.03 -0.85 12.65
CA THR A 265 5.33 -1.23 11.26
C THR A 265 4.11 -1.88 10.62
N PHE A 266 3.79 -1.52 9.39
CA PHE A 266 2.72 -2.14 8.60
C PHE A 266 3.30 -2.91 7.43
N ALA A 267 2.68 -4.03 7.05
CA ALA A 267 3.17 -4.81 5.92
C ALA A 267 2.13 -5.77 5.33
N GLY A 268 2.36 -6.11 4.07
CA GLY A 268 1.66 -7.18 3.37
C GLY A 268 2.61 -7.89 2.41
N PHE A 269 2.38 -9.19 2.19
CA PHE A 269 3.03 -9.89 1.08
C PHE A 269 2.44 -9.40 -0.24
N VAL A 270 3.27 -9.40 -1.30
CA VAL A 270 2.88 -8.94 -2.63
C VAL A 270 2.79 -10.15 -3.56
N ASP A 271 1.59 -10.54 -3.98
CA ASP A 271 1.36 -11.64 -4.92
C ASP A 271 1.70 -11.22 -6.36
N THR A 272 2.99 -11.10 -6.64
CA THR A 272 3.52 -10.70 -7.94
C THR A 272 4.71 -11.56 -8.34
N ASP A 273 4.83 -11.87 -9.62
CA ASP A 273 6.00 -12.53 -10.16
C ASP A 273 7.09 -11.50 -10.48
N ILE A 274 8.13 -11.47 -9.66
CA ILE A 274 9.31 -10.62 -9.87
C ILE A 274 10.50 -11.40 -10.42
N SER A 275 10.28 -12.57 -11.03
CA SER A 275 11.37 -13.37 -11.62
C SER A 275 12.07 -12.62 -12.76
N ASN A 276 11.38 -11.66 -13.40
CA ASN A 276 11.96 -10.73 -14.36
C ASN A 276 12.71 -9.54 -13.70
N GLY A 277 12.76 -9.50 -12.37
CA GLY A 277 13.44 -8.48 -11.57
C GLY A 277 12.67 -7.18 -11.34
N LYS A 278 11.46 -7.02 -11.87
CA LYS A 278 10.76 -5.72 -11.86
C LYS A 278 9.70 -5.64 -10.78
N ILE A 279 9.69 -4.54 -10.04
CA ILE A 279 8.62 -4.23 -9.08
C ILE A 279 8.33 -2.73 -9.03
N SER A 280 7.06 -2.36 -8.96
CA SER A 280 6.61 -0.97 -8.89
C SER A 280 6.06 -0.62 -7.51
N LEU A 281 6.22 0.65 -7.15
CA LEU A 281 5.63 1.28 -5.98
C LEU A 281 5.09 2.64 -6.39
N ARG A 282 3.86 2.95 -6.00
CA ARG A 282 3.34 4.32 -5.97
C ARG A 282 3.12 4.74 -4.53
N SER A 283 3.48 5.96 -4.16
CA SER A 283 3.20 6.54 -2.85
C SER A 283 2.60 7.93 -3.02
N LEU A 284 1.36 8.10 -2.55
CA LEU A 284 0.74 9.41 -2.34
C LEU A 284 1.17 9.91 -0.96
N ILE A 285 1.74 11.11 -0.92
CA ILE A 285 2.26 11.76 0.28
C ILE A 285 1.45 13.03 0.48
N ASP A 286 0.77 13.17 1.61
CA ASP A 286 0.07 14.41 1.96
C ASP A 286 0.20 14.68 3.46
N ARG A 287 1.23 15.46 3.80
CA ARG A 287 1.57 15.94 5.15
C ARG A 287 1.67 14.82 6.19
N SER A 288 0.55 14.42 6.78
CA SER A 288 0.49 13.42 7.85
C SER A 288 -0.05 12.06 7.39
N VAL A 289 -0.26 11.86 6.10
CA VAL A 289 -0.64 10.56 5.52
C VAL A 289 0.26 10.16 4.37
N VAL A 290 0.57 8.87 4.30
CA VAL A 290 1.25 8.23 3.17
C VAL A 290 0.43 7.01 2.76
N GLU A 291 -0.09 7.00 1.54
CA GLU A 291 -0.77 5.85 0.92
C GLU A 291 0.14 5.20 -0.11
N SER A 292 0.51 3.94 0.10
CA SER A 292 1.48 3.23 -0.73
C SER A 292 0.87 2.02 -1.42
N PHE A 293 1.12 1.88 -2.73
CA PHE A 293 0.54 0.87 -3.62
C PHE A 293 1.65 0.07 -4.29
N GLY A 294 1.88 -1.15 -3.82
CA GLY A 294 2.85 -2.09 -4.38
C GLY A 294 2.29 -2.87 -5.56
N ALA A 295 3.13 -3.08 -6.57
CA ALA A 295 2.85 -3.92 -7.75
C ALA A 295 1.48 -3.61 -8.40
N GLY A 296 1.21 -2.34 -8.67
CA GLY A 296 -0.02 -1.92 -9.33
C GLY A 296 -1.29 -2.04 -8.48
N GLY A 297 -1.14 -2.01 -7.13
CA GLY A 297 -2.29 -2.05 -6.22
C GLY A 297 -2.63 -3.41 -5.66
N LYS A 298 -1.74 -4.40 -5.83
CA LYS A 298 -1.87 -5.73 -5.22
C LYS A 298 -1.75 -5.69 -3.70
N THR A 299 -0.93 -4.78 -3.19
CA THR A 299 -0.74 -4.55 -1.76
C THR A 299 -0.82 -3.05 -1.51
N CYS A 300 -1.73 -2.64 -0.63
CA CYS A 300 -1.93 -1.23 -0.26
C CYS A 300 -1.62 -1.05 1.23
N ILE A 301 -0.93 0.05 1.57
CA ILE A 301 -0.59 0.39 2.95
C ILE A 301 -0.78 1.89 3.15
N LEU A 302 -1.73 2.27 4.00
CA LEU A 302 -1.91 3.64 4.49
C LEU A 302 -1.24 3.77 5.85
N SER A 303 -0.39 4.78 6.02
CA SER A 303 0.20 5.11 7.32
C SER A 303 -0.08 6.57 7.68
N ARG A 304 -0.31 6.81 8.98
CA ARG A 304 -0.37 8.16 9.54
C ARG A 304 0.93 8.46 10.25
N VAL A 305 1.52 9.62 9.98
CA VAL A 305 2.84 10.02 10.49
C VAL A 305 2.85 11.51 10.81
N TYR A 306 3.56 11.90 11.86
CA TYR A 306 3.56 13.29 12.35
C TYR A 306 5.00 13.75 12.63
N PRO A 307 5.81 13.98 11.58
CA PRO A 307 7.18 14.47 11.74
C PRO A 307 7.20 15.84 12.40
N SER A 308 8.27 16.14 13.15
CA SER A 308 8.51 17.42 13.84
C SER A 308 9.47 18.34 13.06
N LEU A 309 10.31 17.77 12.19
CA LEU A 309 11.29 18.46 11.35
C LEU A 309 10.89 18.41 9.88
N ALA A 310 10.41 17.26 9.40
CA ALA A 310 10.10 17.03 7.99
C ALA A 310 8.71 17.59 7.60
N ILE A 311 8.48 18.88 7.84
CA ILE A 311 7.19 19.56 7.63
C ILE A 311 7.31 20.54 6.46
N GLY A 312 6.31 20.54 5.58
CA GLY A 312 6.22 21.47 4.47
C GLY A 312 7.48 21.45 3.59
N LYS A 313 8.17 22.60 3.48
CA LYS A 313 9.37 22.74 2.65
C LYS A 313 10.60 22.00 3.15
N ASP A 314 10.59 21.58 4.41
CA ASP A 314 11.72 20.87 5.02
C ASP A 314 11.61 19.36 4.87
N ALA A 315 10.45 18.87 4.42
CA ALA A 315 10.29 17.48 4.00
C ALA A 315 11.11 17.20 2.74
N ARG A 316 11.73 16.02 2.73
CA ARG A 316 12.57 15.50 1.65
C ARG A 316 12.06 14.12 1.21
N LEU A 317 12.43 13.75 0.00
CA LEU A 317 12.19 12.45 -0.59
C LEU A 317 13.52 11.81 -0.98
N TYR A 318 13.73 10.57 -0.57
CA TYR A 318 14.90 9.78 -0.97
C TYR A 318 14.48 8.44 -1.56
N VAL A 319 15.26 7.96 -2.52
CA VAL A 319 15.31 6.53 -2.84
C VAL A 319 16.47 5.91 -2.07
N PHE A 320 16.25 4.77 -1.43
CA PHE A 320 17.28 4.10 -0.63
C PHE A 320 17.39 2.62 -0.96
N ASN A 321 18.57 2.05 -0.67
CA ASN A 321 18.82 0.62 -0.66
C ASN A 321 19.75 0.28 0.51
N ASN A 322 19.22 -0.37 1.53
CA ASN A 322 19.99 -0.89 2.65
C ASN A 322 20.16 -2.43 2.59
N GLY A 323 19.87 -3.05 1.44
CA GLY A 323 20.21 -4.45 1.16
C GLY A 323 21.67 -4.63 0.74
N ARG A 324 22.12 -5.90 0.67
CA ARG A 324 23.45 -6.28 0.13
C ARG A 324 23.51 -6.21 -1.38
N ALA A 325 22.43 -6.59 -2.05
CA ALA A 325 22.31 -6.49 -3.50
C ALA A 325 22.15 -5.03 -3.95
N HIS A 326 22.71 -4.70 -5.12
CA HIS A 326 22.40 -3.43 -5.79
C HIS A 326 20.99 -3.49 -6.39
N VAL A 327 20.31 -2.34 -6.40
CA VAL A 327 18.99 -2.19 -7.01
C VAL A 327 19.03 -1.03 -7.97
N LYS A 328 18.46 -1.20 -9.16
CA LYS A 328 18.36 -0.12 -10.14
C LYS A 328 16.96 0.49 -10.08
N VAL A 329 16.89 1.81 -10.03
CA VAL A 329 15.68 2.57 -10.36
C VAL A 329 15.64 2.70 -11.88
N SER A 330 14.76 1.95 -12.54
CA SER A 330 14.58 2.07 -13.99
C SER A 330 13.94 3.41 -14.32
N ARG A 331 12.90 3.78 -13.57
CA ARG A 331 12.25 5.09 -13.61
C ARG A 331 11.65 5.43 -12.26
N LEU A 332 11.82 6.68 -11.83
CA LEU A 332 11.05 7.33 -10.80
C LEU A 332 10.51 8.63 -11.38
N THR A 333 9.21 8.89 -11.21
CA THR A 333 8.60 10.18 -11.48
C THR A 333 7.90 10.64 -10.22
N ALA A 334 8.16 11.88 -9.81
CA ALA A 334 7.50 12.50 -8.67
C ALA A 334 6.86 13.81 -9.11
N TRP A 335 5.61 14.01 -8.72
CA TRP A 335 4.83 15.20 -9.00
C TRP A 335 4.54 15.94 -7.70
N GLU A 336 4.73 17.25 -7.69
CA GLU A 336 4.04 18.10 -6.72
C GLU A 336 2.53 17.95 -6.94
N MET A 337 1.77 17.92 -5.86
CA MET A 337 0.32 17.83 -5.92
C MET A 337 -0.26 19.15 -5.44
N LYS A 338 -1.09 19.81 -6.23
CA LYS A 338 -1.81 21.01 -5.79
C LYS A 338 -2.85 20.65 -4.73
N LYS A 339 -3.19 21.62 -3.88
CA LYS A 339 -4.27 21.45 -2.90
C LYS A 339 -5.60 21.28 -3.63
N PRO A 340 -6.41 20.27 -3.30
CA PRO A 340 -7.76 20.16 -3.85
C PRO A 340 -8.64 21.30 -3.30
N VAL A 341 -9.60 21.76 -4.11
CA VAL A 341 -10.67 22.62 -3.61
C VAL A 341 -11.66 21.72 -2.89
N MET A 342 -11.59 21.73 -1.57
CA MET A 342 -12.51 20.99 -0.70
C MET A 342 -13.56 21.98 -0.19
N ASN A 343 -14.84 21.68 -0.40
CA ASN A 343 -15.99 22.45 0.11
C ASN A 343 -16.13 23.90 -0.41
N GLY A 344 -15.74 24.17 -1.66
CA GLY A 344 -16.06 25.42 -2.39
C GLY A 344 -15.84 26.70 -1.59
N ALA A 345 -14.61 27.21 -1.58
CA ALA A 345 -14.32 28.59 -1.21
C ALA A 345 -14.02 29.41 -2.46
#